data_AF-A0A956HZ37-F1
#
_entry.id   AF-A0A956HZ37-F1
#
_cell.length_a   1.000
_cell.length_b   1.000
_cell.length_c   1.000
_cell.angle_alpha   90.00
_cell.angle_beta   90.00
_cell.angle_gamma   90.00
#
_symmetry.space_group_name_H-M   'P 1'
#
loop_
_entity.id
_entity.type
_entity.pdbx_description
1 polymer ?
#
loop_
_entity_poly.entity_id
_entity_poly.type
_entity_poly.pdbx_seq_one_letter_code
_entity_poly.pdbx_strand_id
1 'polypeptide(L)'
;QFGLTMHEGAAILGEVPVYSDGSWEAKVPPYLPYHLQPLDEFGLAIRNQLLWIQASPGETRRCGGCHASRSDNILPRMGATTLAQQAGPVDLTGTIADRTEFPWFNSAVESEISPGYKNVQDLFNAKCVSCHSGGANDPFKDRSYEVVTTLEDGTELMQEIPYLDLSDAPIQAYYEREVVTYPASYVSLLYPSAMMGDSVATGDVAPEWISPGSARGSRLIAKVNAESESTAGKFAWETAAHPEDVGEAPLTREERMLLIRMADLGGQYWSRRNVEGAADWNSATEYP
;
A
#
# COMPACT_ATOMS: atom_id res chain seq x y z
N GLN A 1 -10.10 -10.64 -11.19
CA GLN A 1 -8.70 -10.38 -11.58
C GLN A 1 -7.99 -9.80 -10.37
N PHE A 2 -6.83 -10.32 -10.02
CA PHE A 2 -5.93 -9.65 -9.09
C PHE A 2 -5.20 -8.52 -9.84
N GLY A 3 -4.55 -7.62 -9.10
CA GLY A 3 -3.61 -6.69 -9.71
C GLY A 3 -2.33 -7.41 -10.15
N LEU A 4 -1.24 -6.69 -10.34
CA LEU A 4 0.08 -7.28 -10.61
C LEU A 4 0.72 -7.91 -9.37
N THR A 5 0.18 -7.73 -8.17
CA THR A 5 0.84 -8.19 -6.95
C THR A 5 0.15 -9.41 -6.35
N MET A 6 0.94 -10.25 -5.69
CA MET A 6 0.44 -11.40 -4.91
C MET A 6 -0.21 -10.98 -3.58
N HIS A 7 -0.33 -9.67 -3.32
CA HIS A 7 -1.01 -9.17 -2.13
C HIS A 7 -2.52 -9.19 -2.35
N GLU A 8 -3.24 -9.71 -1.36
CA GLU A 8 -4.69 -9.71 -1.35
C GLU A 8 -5.24 -8.28 -1.30
N GLY A 9 -6.44 -8.09 -1.85
CA GLY A 9 -7.17 -6.83 -1.71
C GLY A 9 -7.45 -6.55 -0.23
N ALA A 10 -6.98 -5.42 0.28
CA ALA A 10 -7.16 -5.03 1.67
C ALA A 10 -7.70 -3.60 1.79
N ALA A 11 -8.37 -3.35 2.91
CA ALA A 11 -8.81 -2.02 3.32
C ALA A 11 -8.27 -1.73 4.72
N ILE A 12 -7.98 -0.47 5.00
CA ILE A 12 -7.66 -0.02 6.35
C ILE A 12 -8.94 -0.03 7.17
N LEU A 13 -8.99 -0.90 8.18
CA LEU A 13 -10.07 -0.95 9.16
C LEU A 13 -10.01 0.28 10.11
N GLY A 14 -8.79 0.72 10.43
CA GLY A 14 -8.54 1.93 11.20
C GLY A 14 -7.14 1.90 11.81
N GLU A 15 -6.79 3.00 12.47
CA GLU A 15 -5.52 3.16 13.18
C GLU A 15 -5.78 3.30 14.68
N VAL A 16 -4.90 2.70 15.49
CA VAL A 16 -5.05 2.64 16.95
C VAL A 16 -3.78 3.22 17.56
N PRO A 17 -3.88 4.23 18.44
CA PRO A 17 -2.70 4.82 19.05
C PRO A 17 -2.01 3.80 19.95
N VAL A 18 -0.67 3.79 19.88
CA VAL A 18 0.17 3.04 20.80
C VAL A 18 0.52 3.96 21.97
N TYR A 19 0.16 3.55 23.18
CA TYR A 19 0.44 4.30 24.40
C TYR A 19 1.93 4.24 24.76
N SER A 20 2.36 5.12 25.67
CA SER A 20 3.77 5.24 26.07
C SER A 20 4.34 3.99 26.76
N ASP A 21 3.50 3.07 27.25
CA ASP A 21 3.90 1.75 27.76
C ASP A 21 4.00 0.67 26.67
N GLY A 22 3.76 1.04 25.40
CA GLY A 22 3.76 0.18 24.22
C GLY A 22 2.45 -0.60 24.01
N SER A 23 1.41 -0.35 24.83
CA SER A 23 0.11 -1.01 24.70
C SER A 23 -0.80 -0.32 23.69
N TRP A 24 -1.71 -1.10 23.11
CA TRP A 24 -2.82 -0.62 22.29
C TRP A 24 -4.02 -1.55 22.53
N GLU A 25 -5.23 -1.05 22.31
CA GLU A 25 -6.45 -1.85 22.45
C GLU A 25 -7.49 -1.38 21.45
N ALA A 26 -8.10 -2.32 20.75
CA ALA A 26 -9.11 -2.04 19.75
C ALA A 26 -10.26 -3.04 19.83
N LYS A 27 -11.46 -2.55 19.56
CA LYS A 27 -12.65 -3.36 19.35
C LYS A 27 -12.84 -3.49 17.84
N VAL A 28 -12.77 -4.73 17.35
CA VAL A 28 -12.79 -5.04 15.92
C VAL A 28 -14.07 -5.81 15.54
N PRO A 29 -14.49 -5.77 14.27
CA PRO A 29 -15.60 -6.59 13.80
C PRO A 29 -15.33 -8.09 13.99
N PRO A 30 -16.32 -8.87 14.44
CA PRO A 30 -16.19 -10.32 14.51
C PRO A 30 -16.25 -10.95 13.10
N TYR A 31 -15.65 -12.12 12.93
CA TYR A 31 -15.64 -12.89 11.67
C TYR A 31 -14.96 -12.22 10.47
N LEU A 32 -14.33 -11.07 10.68
CA LEU A 32 -13.46 -10.43 9.70
C LEU A 32 -12.00 -10.89 9.91
N PRO A 33 -11.29 -11.36 8.87
CA PRO A 33 -9.85 -11.49 8.93
C PRO A 33 -9.17 -10.12 8.87
N TYR A 34 -8.24 -9.86 9.77
CA TYR A 34 -7.40 -8.67 9.81
C TYR A 34 -5.94 -9.03 10.07
N HIS A 35 -5.05 -8.13 9.69
CA HIS A 35 -3.63 -8.18 10.00
C HIS A 35 -3.18 -6.81 10.53
N LEU A 36 -2.04 -6.77 11.22
CA LEU A 36 -1.59 -5.60 11.97
C LEU A 36 -0.27 -5.07 11.41
N GLN A 37 -0.15 -3.75 11.38
CA GLN A 37 1.06 -3.04 10.96
C GLN A 37 1.42 -2.01 12.04
N PRO A 38 2.46 -2.24 12.87
CA PRO A 38 3.00 -1.18 13.70
C PRO A 38 3.64 -0.11 12.81
N LEU A 39 3.19 1.14 12.97
CA LEU A 39 3.69 2.29 12.23
C LEU A 39 4.71 3.06 13.07
N ASP A 40 5.70 3.68 12.43
CA ASP A 40 6.58 4.66 13.06
C ASP A 40 6.04 6.10 12.88
N GLU A 41 6.79 7.08 13.41
CA GLU A 41 6.43 8.51 13.34
C GLU A 41 6.34 9.07 11.91
N PHE A 42 6.84 8.34 10.91
CA PHE A 42 6.76 8.70 9.50
C PHE A 42 5.54 8.09 8.81
N GLY A 43 4.76 7.28 9.53
CA GLY A 43 3.62 6.53 8.99
C GLY A 43 4.01 5.25 8.26
N LEU A 44 5.28 4.82 8.32
CA LEU A 44 5.78 3.64 7.63
C LEU A 44 5.60 2.39 8.50
N ALA A 45 5.09 1.30 7.92
CA ALA A 45 5.09 0.03 8.61
C ALA A 45 6.53 -0.38 9.00
N ILE A 46 6.72 -0.72 10.27
CA ILE A 46 7.98 -1.29 10.79
C ILE A 46 8.06 -2.76 10.37
N ARG A 47 6.94 -3.47 10.45
CA ARG A 47 6.73 -4.84 9.99
C ARG A 47 5.29 -5.02 9.55
N ASN A 48 5.08 -5.91 8.59
CA ASN A 48 3.75 -6.29 8.16
C ASN A 48 3.43 -7.69 8.69
N GLN A 49 2.34 -7.84 9.45
CA GLN A 49 1.85 -9.16 9.82
C GLN A 49 1.24 -9.81 8.58
N LEU A 50 1.81 -10.94 8.13
CA LEU A 50 1.31 -11.66 6.95
C LEU A 50 0.27 -12.74 7.30
N LEU A 51 0.07 -13.01 8.60
CA LEU A 51 -0.90 -13.98 9.07
C LEU A 51 -2.21 -13.29 9.46
N TRP A 52 -3.30 -13.76 8.87
CA TRP A 52 -4.65 -13.34 9.25
C TRP A 52 -5.01 -13.78 10.66
N ILE A 53 -5.60 -12.86 11.41
CA ILE A 53 -6.26 -13.11 12.69
C ILE A 53 -7.72 -12.66 12.60
N GLN A 54 -8.61 -13.34 13.31
CA GLN A 54 -10.05 -13.05 13.30
C GLN A 54 -10.63 -13.21 14.70
N ALA A 55 -11.60 -12.42 15.14
CA ALA A 55 -12.25 -12.59 16.44
C ALA A 55 -13.66 -13.21 16.31
N SER A 56 -14.08 -13.99 17.32
CA SER A 56 -15.49 -14.34 17.50
C SER A 56 -16.26 -13.24 18.28
N PRO A 57 -17.59 -13.16 18.16
CA PRO A 57 -18.39 -12.21 18.93
C PRO A 57 -18.14 -12.34 20.44
N GLY A 58 -17.83 -11.23 21.10
CA GLY A 58 -17.53 -11.18 22.54
C GLY A 58 -16.15 -11.75 22.93
N GLU A 59 -15.35 -12.22 21.98
CA GLU A 59 -14.00 -12.72 22.26
C GLU A 59 -13.07 -11.56 22.65
N THR A 60 -12.27 -11.75 23.70
CA THR A 60 -11.15 -10.87 24.03
C THR A 60 -9.85 -11.62 23.79
N ARG A 61 -8.98 -11.06 22.94
CA ARG A 61 -7.64 -11.59 22.70
C ARG A 61 -6.58 -10.64 23.24
N ARG A 62 -5.54 -11.21 23.84
CA ARG A 62 -4.36 -10.48 24.30
C ARG A 62 -3.12 -11.12 23.71
N CYS A 63 -2.20 -10.28 23.26
CA CYS A 63 -0.88 -10.67 22.79
C CYS A 63 0.18 -9.97 23.63
N GLY A 64 1.23 -10.70 24.05
CA GLY A 64 2.31 -10.15 24.89
C GLY A 64 3.32 -9.29 24.14
N GLY A 65 3.16 -9.14 22.83
CA GLY A 65 4.03 -8.38 21.94
C GLY A 65 3.96 -8.90 20.51
N CYS A 66 4.62 -8.19 19.59
CA CYS A 66 4.73 -8.58 18.19
C CYS A 66 5.49 -9.90 18.08
N HIS A 67 4.82 -10.98 17.66
CA HIS A 67 5.38 -12.33 17.56
C HIS A 67 5.76 -12.99 18.91
N ALA A 68 5.11 -12.57 20.01
CA ALA A 68 5.25 -13.20 21.31
C ALA A 68 4.57 -14.59 21.36
N SER A 69 5.02 -15.45 22.29
CA SER A 69 4.39 -16.74 22.56
C SER A 69 2.92 -16.57 22.92
N ARG A 70 2.06 -17.43 22.35
CA ARG A 70 0.60 -17.42 22.57
C ARG A 70 0.20 -18.19 23.83
N SER A 71 1.09 -19.02 24.37
CA SER A 71 0.85 -19.84 25.56
C SER A 71 1.37 -19.20 26.84
N ASP A 72 2.12 -18.11 26.72
CA ASP A 72 2.76 -17.47 27.87
C ASP A 72 1.76 -16.57 28.59
N ASN A 73 1.96 -16.40 29.90
CA ASN A 73 1.21 -15.43 30.67
C ASN A 73 1.61 -14.02 30.23
N ILE A 74 0.62 -13.26 29.76
CA ILE A 74 0.80 -11.88 29.33
C ILE A 74 0.55 -10.96 30.53
N LEU A 75 1.59 -10.33 31.03
CA LEU A 75 1.52 -9.35 32.09
C LEU A 75 1.71 -7.93 31.53
N PRO A 76 1.01 -6.91 32.05
CA PRO A 76 1.30 -5.53 31.73
C PRO A 76 2.77 -5.19 32.01
N ARG A 77 3.39 -4.41 31.12
CA ARG A 77 4.79 -3.95 31.29
C ARG A 77 4.95 -3.12 32.56
N MET A 78 3.94 -2.32 32.91
CA MET A 78 3.91 -1.48 34.09
C MET A 78 2.55 -1.56 34.77
N GLY A 79 2.54 -1.61 36.11
CA GLY A 79 1.30 -1.58 36.90
C GLY A 79 0.44 -2.84 36.81
N ALA A 80 -0.82 -2.71 37.22
CA ALA A 80 -1.79 -3.81 37.25
C ALA A 80 -2.56 -3.98 35.92
N THR A 81 -2.65 -2.93 35.12
CA THR A 81 -3.26 -2.91 33.78
C THR A 81 -2.44 -2.00 32.87
N THR A 82 -2.49 -2.26 31.56
CA THR A 82 -1.85 -1.39 30.56
C THR A 82 -2.59 -0.06 30.41
N LEU A 83 -1.94 0.95 29.84
CA LEU A 83 -2.56 2.25 29.57
C LEU A 83 -3.73 2.14 28.58
N ALA A 84 -3.60 1.28 27.56
CA ALA A 84 -4.70 1.03 26.62
C ALA A 84 -5.96 0.48 27.32
N GLN A 85 -5.79 -0.45 28.26
CA GLN A 85 -6.90 -0.98 29.05
C GLN A 85 -7.57 0.07 29.95
N GLN A 86 -6.81 1.07 30.41
CA GLN A 86 -7.36 2.14 31.24
C GLN A 86 -8.16 3.15 30.39
N ALA A 87 -7.71 3.40 29.16
CA ALA A 87 -8.38 4.29 28.22
C ALA A 87 -9.62 3.64 27.57
N GLY A 88 -9.61 2.32 27.43
CA GLY A 88 -10.62 1.55 26.71
C GLY A 88 -10.28 1.36 25.23
N PRO A 89 -10.93 0.38 24.57
CA PRO A 89 -10.65 0.06 23.18
C PRO A 89 -11.06 1.19 22.24
N VAL A 90 -10.25 1.44 21.21
CA VAL A 90 -10.69 2.20 20.04
C VAL A 90 -11.72 1.38 19.28
N ASP A 91 -12.90 1.94 19.01
CA ASP A 91 -13.97 1.25 18.30
C ASP A 91 -13.74 1.30 16.78
N LEU A 92 -13.40 0.14 16.20
CA LEU A 92 -13.21 -0.07 14.77
C LEU A 92 -14.37 -0.87 14.15
N THR A 93 -15.53 -0.91 14.80
CA THR A 93 -16.73 -1.63 14.30
C THR A 93 -17.58 -0.81 13.31
N GLY A 94 -16.97 0.21 12.69
CA GLY A 94 -17.57 0.97 11.60
C GLY A 94 -17.99 0.10 10.41
N THR A 95 -18.80 0.67 9.53
CA THR A 95 -19.35 -0.08 8.40
C THR A 95 -18.26 -0.39 7.37
N ILE A 96 -18.55 -1.33 6.47
CA ILE A 96 -17.68 -1.64 5.33
C ILE A 96 -17.45 -0.39 4.45
N ALA A 97 -18.44 0.51 4.34
CA ALA A 97 -18.31 1.77 3.59
C ALA A 97 -17.23 2.71 4.15
N ASP A 98 -17.07 2.72 5.48
CA ASP A 98 -16.16 3.61 6.22
C ASP A 98 -14.70 3.12 6.19
N ARG A 99 -14.43 1.93 5.62
CA ARG A 99 -13.07 1.40 5.50
C ARG A 99 -12.35 2.07 4.35
N THR A 100 -11.08 2.41 4.57
CA THR A 100 -10.32 3.11 3.55
C THR A 100 -9.59 2.17 2.60
N GLU A 101 -9.65 2.48 1.31
CA GLU A 101 -9.06 1.70 0.23
C GLU A 101 -8.26 2.59 -0.70
N PHE A 102 -7.27 2.02 -1.37
CA PHE A 102 -6.38 2.71 -2.29
C PHE A 102 -6.45 2.08 -3.68
N PRO A 103 -7.56 2.28 -4.41
CA PRO A 103 -7.62 1.87 -5.81
C PRO A 103 -6.51 2.58 -6.59
N TRP A 104 -5.90 1.89 -7.54
CA TRP A 104 -4.84 2.49 -8.34
C TRP A 104 -5.39 3.50 -9.34
N PHE A 105 -6.49 3.16 -10.02
CA PHE A 105 -7.04 3.93 -11.14
C PHE A 105 -8.57 3.83 -11.21
N ASN A 106 -9.21 4.80 -11.87
CA ASN A 106 -10.66 4.82 -12.19
C ASN A 106 -11.60 4.61 -11.00
N SER A 107 -11.23 5.15 -9.83
CA SER A 107 -12.15 5.18 -8.69
C SER A 107 -13.27 6.19 -8.91
N ALA A 108 -14.50 5.78 -8.61
CA ALA A 108 -15.68 6.65 -8.67
C ALA A 108 -15.79 7.59 -7.44
N VAL A 109 -15.04 7.32 -6.37
CA VAL A 109 -15.17 7.98 -5.06
C VAL A 109 -13.83 8.54 -4.61
N GLU A 110 -13.85 9.72 -4.00
CA GLU A 110 -12.66 10.33 -3.39
C GLU A 110 -12.10 9.47 -2.24
N SER A 111 -10.77 9.49 -2.10
CA SER A 111 -10.07 8.89 -0.96
C SER A 111 -10.20 9.81 0.24
N GLU A 112 -10.63 9.26 1.38
CA GLU A 112 -10.74 10.01 2.64
C GLU A 112 -9.38 10.48 3.17
N ILE A 113 -8.29 9.82 2.75
CA ILE A 113 -6.92 10.07 3.24
C ILE A 113 -6.23 11.17 2.45
N SER A 114 -6.66 11.44 1.21
CA SER A 114 -6.10 12.52 0.40
C SER A 114 -7.22 13.26 -0.30
N PRO A 115 -7.80 14.27 0.37
CA PRO A 115 -8.84 15.11 -0.21
C PRO A 115 -8.40 15.64 -1.58
N GLY A 116 -9.24 15.45 -2.59
CA GLY A 116 -8.94 15.84 -3.98
C GLY A 116 -8.39 14.73 -4.88
N TYR A 117 -8.08 13.54 -4.35
CA TYR A 117 -7.66 12.39 -5.14
C TYR A 117 -8.59 11.19 -4.91
N LYS A 118 -9.05 10.56 -5.99
CA LYS A 118 -9.92 9.37 -5.94
C LYS A 118 -9.13 8.08 -5.91
N ASN A 119 -7.92 8.11 -6.43
CA ASN A 119 -7.05 6.97 -6.63
C ASN A 119 -5.58 7.41 -6.71
N VAL A 120 -4.67 6.44 -6.76
CA VAL A 120 -3.22 6.72 -6.79
C VAL A 120 -2.78 7.43 -8.06
N GLN A 121 -3.34 7.07 -9.21
CA GLN A 121 -3.04 7.72 -10.49
C GLN A 121 -3.41 9.20 -10.50
N ASP A 122 -4.47 9.63 -9.82
CA ASP A 122 -4.84 11.05 -9.75
C ASP A 122 -3.70 11.89 -9.13
N LEU A 123 -3.02 11.36 -8.10
CA LEU A 123 -1.86 12.01 -7.49
C LEU A 123 -0.70 12.08 -8.47
N PHE A 124 -0.39 10.98 -9.18
CA PHE A 124 0.65 10.98 -10.20
C PHE A 124 0.36 11.98 -11.33
N ASN A 125 -0.88 12.01 -11.82
CA ASN A 125 -1.32 12.97 -12.84
C ASN A 125 -1.11 14.42 -12.38
N ALA A 126 -1.39 14.71 -11.11
CA ALA A 126 -1.26 16.06 -10.57
C ALA A 126 0.20 16.47 -10.26
N LYS A 127 1.05 15.54 -9.84
CA LYS A 127 2.35 15.86 -9.21
C LYS A 127 3.58 15.26 -9.87
N CYS A 128 3.41 14.29 -10.77
CA CYS A 128 4.53 13.50 -11.30
C CYS A 128 4.57 13.46 -12.83
N VAL A 129 3.43 13.31 -13.50
CA VAL A 129 3.35 13.04 -14.94
C VAL A 129 3.94 14.16 -15.81
N SER A 130 3.96 15.40 -15.34
CA SER A 130 4.61 16.52 -16.07
C SER A 130 6.09 16.23 -16.39
N CYS A 131 6.76 15.45 -15.54
CA CYS A 131 8.15 15.03 -15.70
C CYS A 131 8.32 13.51 -15.89
N HIS A 132 7.37 12.66 -15.49
CA HIS A 132 7.46 11.20 -15.59
C HIS A 132 6.29 10.62 -16.41
N SER A 133 6.37 10.77 -17.73
CA SER A 133 5.30 10.40 -18.68
C SER A 133 5.75 9.50 -19.84
N GLY A 134 7.02 9.07 -19.84
CA GLY A 134 7.66 8.44 -21.00
C GLY A 134 7.85 9.39 -22.20
N GLY A 135 7.41 10.65 -22.09
CA GLY A 135 7.49 11.65 -23.15
C GLY A 135 8.87 12.31 -23.27
N ALA A 136 9.00 13.27 -24.20
CA ALA A 136 10.29 13.91 -24.52
C ALA A 136 10.98 14.62 -23.34
N ASN A 137 10.22 15.01 -22.32
CA ASN A 137 10.69 15.68 -21.10
C ASN A 137 11.02 14.70 -19.98
N ASP A 138 10.76 13.40 -20.16
CA ASP A 138 10.99 12.41 -19.13
C ASP A 138 12.49 12.12 -18.96
N PRO A 139 13.05 12.24 -17.74
CA PRO A 139 14.43 11.88 -17.45
C PRO A 139 14.80 10.43 -17.83
N PHE A 140 13.81 9.56 -17.96
CA PHE A 140 13.95 8.15 -18.28
C PHE A 140 13.34 7.76 -19.65
N LYS A 141 13.00 8.73 -20.51
CA LYS A 141 12.30 8.49 -21.80
C LYS A 141 12.91 7.45 -22.74
N ASP A 142 14.24 7.28 -22.68
CA ASP A 142 14.98 6.35 -23.55
C ASP A 142 15.37 5.06 -22.81
N ARG A 143 14.78 4.80 -21.64
CA ARG A 143 15.08 3.64 -20.79
C ARG A 143 13.87 2.73 -20.69
N SER A 144 14.08 1.49 -21.05
CA SER A 144 13.15 0.38 -20.91
C SER A 144 13.94 -0.92 -20.70
N TYR A 145 13.23 -1.96 -20.30
CA TYR A 145 13.78 -3.30 -20.20
C TYR A 145 12.81 -4.32 -20.80
N GLU A 146 13.34 -5.44 -21.24
CA GLU A 146 12.54 -6.51 -21.84
C GLU A 146 12.24 -7.57 -20.79
N VAL A 147 10.98 -7.99 -20.74
CA VAL A 147 10.53 -9.15 -19.99
C VAL A 147 10.10 -10.22 -20.97
N VAL A 148 10.75 -11.38 -20.90
CA VAL A 148 10.41 -12.57 -21.67
C VAL A 148 9.72 -13.55 -20.74
N THR A 149 8.47 -13.91 -21.05
CA THR A 149 7.71 -14.91 -20.28
C THR A 149 7.46 -16.14 -21.13
N THR A 150 7.79 -17.32 -20.60
CA THR A 150 7.50 -18.59 -21.27
C THR A 150 6.07 -19.03 -20.95
N LEU A 151 5.18 -19.00 -21.94
CA LEU A 151 3.78 -19.40 -21.80
C LEU A 151 3.66 -20.92 -21.65
N GLU A 152 2.49 -21.40 -21.21
CA GLU A 152 2.23 -22.84 -21.00
C GLU A 152 2.39 -23.69 -22.27
N ASP A 153 2.15 -23.11 -23.44
CA ASP A 153 2.33 -23.78 -24.74
C ASP A 153 3.79 -23.75 -25.23
N GLY A 154 4.71 -23.19 -24.45
CA GLY A 154 6.13 -23.03 -24.76
C GLY A 154 6.45 -21.81 -25.62
N THR A 155 5.47 -20.99 -25.98
CA THR A 155 5.69 -19.74 -26.73
C THR A 155 6.31 -18.69 -25.82
N GLU A 156 7.26 -17.92 -26.35
CA GLU A 156 7.83 -16.77 -25.65
C GLU A 156 6.99 -15.52 -25.91
N LEU A 157 6.50 -14.90 -24.84
CA LEU A 157 5.87 -13.59 -24.87
C LEU A 157 6.89 -12.53 -24.43
N MET A 158 7.23 -11.63 -25.35
CA MET A 158 8.13 -10.51 -25.08
C MET A 158 7.33 -9.24 -24.79
N GLN A 159 7.70 -8.54 -23.71
CA GLN A 159 7.10 -7.27 -23.32
C GLN A 159 8.18 -6.25 -23.01
N GLU A 160 8.04 -5.06 -23.59
CA GLU A 160 8.90 -3.93 -23.25
C GLU A 160 8.25 -3.12 -22.14
N ILE A 161 8.97 -2.94 -21.04
CA ILE A 161 8.47 -2.25 -19.85
C ILE A 161 9.25 -0.94 -19.66
N PRO A 162 8.58 0.22 -19.52
CA PRO A 162 9.26 1.49 -19.31
C PRO A 162 9.97 1.50 -17.96
N TYR A 163 11.13 2.16 -17.91
CA TYR A 163 11.95 2.21 -16.70
C TYR A 163 11.25 2.94 -15.55
N LEU A 164 10.58 4.06 -15.85
CA LEU A 164 9.67 4.77 -14.95
C LEU A 164 8.78 5.70 -15.77
N ASP A 165 7.54 5.27 -16.01
CA ASP A 165 6.49 6.09 -16.62
C ASP A 165 5.32 6.11 -15.64
N LEU A 166 4.96 7.29 -15.13
CA LEU A 166 3.91 7.48 -14.12
C LEU A 166 2.58 7.93 -14.74
N SER A 167 2.49 7.96 -16.08
CA SER A 167 1.26 8.30 -16.78
C SER A 167 0.19 7.22 -16.69
N ASP A 168 -1.02 7.59 -17.09
CA ASP A 168 -2.15 6.69 -17.29
C ASP A 168 -2.20 6.08 -18.71
N ALA A 169 -1.09 6.18 -19.47
CA ALA A 169 -0.99 5.56 -20.79
C ALA A 169 -1.23 4.04 -20.68
N PRO A 170 -2.06 3.45 -21.55
CA PRO A 170 -2.37 2.03 -21.48
C PRO A 170 -1.17 1.20 -21.94
N ILE A 171 -0.69 0.31 -21.07
CA ILE A 171 0.34 -0.68 -21.38
C ILE A 171 -0.16 -2.09 -21.02
N GLN A 172 0.24 -3.07 -21.84
CA GLN A 172 -0.07 -4.47 -21.59
C GLN A 172 1.00 -5.11 -20.71
N ALA A 173 0.57 -5.84 -19.69
CA ALA A 173 1.42 -6.64 -18.82
C ALA A 173 0.87 -8.07 -18.75
N TYR A 174 1.75 -9.07 -18.82
CA TYR A 174 1.38 -10.46 -18.60
C TYR A 174 1.43 -10.76 -17.11
N TYR A 175 0.34 -11.28 -16.57
CA TYR A 175 0.26 -11.70 -15.18
C TYR A 175 -0.82 -12.77 -15.03
N GLU A 176 -0.57 -13.78 -14.17
CA GLU A 176 -1.51 -14.90 -13.93
C GLU A 176 -2.11 -15.52 -15.22
N ARG A 177 -1.27 -15.74 -16.24
CA ARG A 177 -1.65 -16.37 -17.51
C ARG A 177 -2.51 -15.53 -18.45
N GLU A 178 -2.71 -14.25 -18.13
CA GLU A 178 -3.46 -13.32 -18.97
C GLU A 178 -2.61 -12.09 -19.32
N VAL A 179 -2.82 -11.54 -20.52
CA VAL A 179 -2.31 -10.21 -20.86
C VAL A 179 -3.40 -9.20 -20.55
N VAL A 180 -3.13 -8.31 -19.59
CA VAL A 180 -4.09 -7.31 -19.11
C VAL A 180 -3.52 -5.91 -19.38
N THR A 181 -4.40 -4.97 -19.72
CA THR A 181 -4.03 -3.56 -19.91
C THR A 181 -4.17 -2.80 -18.60
N TYR A 182 -3.10 -2.12 -18.18
CA TYR A 182 -3.05 -1.24 -17.02
C TYR A 182 -2.48 0.14 -17.38
N PRO A 183 -2.62 1.16 -16.53
CA PRO A 183 -1.83 2.39 -16.58
C PRO A 183 -0.33 2.10 -16.54
N ALA A 184 0.46 2.87 -17.30
CA ALA A 184 1.91 2.77 -17.32
C ALA A 184 2.54 2.90 -15.93
N SER A 185 1.98 3.76 -15.08
CA SER A 185 2.39 3.89 -13.68
C SER A 185 2.31 2.59 -12.88
N TYR A 186 1.27 1.78 -13.11
CA TYR A 186 1.06 0.54 -12.38
C TYR A 186 2.12 -0.48 -12.76
N VAL A 187 2.36 -0.61 -14.06
CA VAL A 187 3.31 -1.58 -14.60
C VAL A 187 4.74 -1.15 -14.31
N SER A 188 5.09 0.12 -14.56
CA SER A 188 6.46 0.61 -14.35
C SER A 188 6.90 0.51 -12.89
N LEU A 189 6.00 0.78 -11.93
CA LEU A 189 6.32 0.76 -10.51
C LEU A 189 6.34 -0.63 -9.87
N LEU A 190 5.47 -1.54 -10.30
CA LEU A 190 5.25 -2.82 -9.60
C LEU A 190 5.74 -4.04 -10.36
N TYR A 191 5.80 -4.00 -11.69
CA TYR A 191 6.20 -5.17 -12.48
C TYR A 191 7.58 -5.73 -12.10
N PRO A 192 8.63 -4.90 -11.83
CA PRO A 192 9.92 -5.39 -11.33
C PRO A 192 9.82 -6.28 -10.08
N SER A 193 8.83 -6.01 -9.22
CA SER A 193 8.62 -6.69 -7.93
C SER A 193 7.56 -7.80 -8.00
N ALA A 194 6.89 -7.92 -9.14
CA ALA A 194 5.71 -8.77 -9.36
C ALA A 194 5.95 -9.93 -10.33
N MET A 195 7.10 -9.94 -11.03
CA MET A 195 7.42 -10.99 -12.00
C MET A 195 7.37 -12.38 -11.35
N MET A 196 6.74 -13.31 -12.07
CA MET A 196 6.61 -14.71 -11.70
C MET A 196 7.83 -15.49 -12.18
N GLY A 197 8.04 -16.70 -11.65
CA GLY A 197 9.25 -17.50 -11.91
C GLY A 197 9.44 -17.97 -13.36
N ASP A 198 8.42 -17.80 -14.20
CA ASP A 198 8.39 -18.04 -15.65
C ASP A 198 8.78 -16.82 -16.50
N SER A 199 9.02 -15.67 -15.85
CA SER A 199 9.47 -14.43 -16.48
C SER A 199 10.96 -14.17 -16.26
N VAL A 200 11.65 -13.69 -17.29
CA VAL A 200 13.05 -13.26 -17.25
C VAL A 200 13.15 -11.82 -17.74
N ALA A 201 13.63 -10.92 -16.88
CA ALA A 201 13.92 -9.54 -17.26
C ALA A 201 15.38 -9.40 -17.73
N THR A 202 15.59 -8.68 -18.83
CA THR A 202 16.93 -8.39 -19.38
C THR A 202 17.07 -6.92 -19.76
N GLY A 203 18.32 -6.46 -19.87
CA GLY A 203 18.63 -5.06 -20.18
C GLY A 203 18.73 -4.17 -18.94
N ASP A 204 18.31 -2.91 -19.06
CA ASP A 204 18.36 -1.90 -18.01
C ASP A 204 17.16 -2.04 -17.06
N VAL A 205 17.09 -3.19 -16.37
CA VAL A 205 15.95 -3.53 -15.51
C VAL A 205 15.78 -2.47 -14.43
N ALA A 206 14.58 -1.88 -14.38
CA ALA A 206 14.22 -0.91 -13.37
C ALA A 206 14.38 -1.51 -11.97
N PRO A 207 14.72 -0.70 -10.97
CA PRO A 207 14.74 -1.20 -9.62
C PRO A 207 13.33 -1.52 -9.14
N GLU A 208 13.23 -2.23 -8.03
CA GLU A 208 11.99 -2.33 -7.25
C GLU A 208 11.59 -0.94 -6.74
N TRP A 209 10.81 -0.21 -7.53
CA TRP A 209 10.30 1.11 -7.17
C TRP A 209 9.36 1.01 -5.98
N ILE A 210 8.48 0.01 -6.02
CA ILE A 210 7.63 -0.39 -4.91
C ILE A 210 7.95 -1.83 -4.53
N SER A 211 8.23 -2.06 -3.25
CA SER A 211 8.22 -3.39 -2.64
C SER A 211 6.83 -3.60 -2.04
N PRO A 212 5.95 -4.42 -2.65
CA PRO A 212 4.62 -4.67 -2.12
C PRO A 212 4.67 -5.13 -0.66
N GLY A 213 3.84 -4.52 0.19
CA GLY A 213 3.78 -4.80 1.62
C GLY A 213 4.90 -4.15 2.44
N SER A 214 5.75 -3.32 1.82
CA SER A 214 6.83 -2.58 2.48
C SER A 214 7.10 -1.23 1.82
N ALA A 215 6.42 -0.19 2.30
CA ALA A 215 6.73 1.19 1.96
C ALA A 215 8.18 1.54 2.34
N ARG A 216 8.67 1.05 3.48
CA ARG A 216 10.05 1.25 3.92
C ARG A 216 11.08 0.63 2.98
N GLY A 217 10.76 -0.50 2.34
CA GLY A 217 11.62 -1.15 1.34
C GLY A 217 11.51 -0.55 -0.06
N SER A 218 10.55 0.37 -0.29
CA SER A 218 10.24 0.90 -1.60
C SER A 218 11.10 2.10 -1.96
N ARG A 219 11.76 2.07 -3.12
CA ARG A 219 12.62 3.18 -3.58
C ARG A 219 11.84 4.45 -3.87
N LEU A 220 10.62 4.34 -4.39
CA LEU A 220 9.75 5.52 -4.61
C LEU A 220 9.51 6.24 -3.28
N ILE A 221 9.17 5.50 -2.24
CA ILE A 221 8.86 6.05 -0.91
C ILE A 221 10.08 6.71 -0.28
N ALA A 222 11.25 6.07 -0.39
CA ALA A 222 12.51 6.66 0.05
C ALA A 222 12.85 7.95 -0.72
N LYS A 223 12.55 7.99 -2.03
CA LYS A 223 12.84 9.14 -2.88
C LYS A 223 11.92 10.32 -2.59
N VAL A 224 10.60 10.08 -2.46
CA VAL A 224 9.67 11.16 -2.10
C VAL A 224 9.93 11.62 -0.66
N ASN A 225 10.33 10.70 0.22
CA ASN A 225 10.69 10.90 1.63
C ASN A 225 9.54 11.49 2.48
N ALA A 226 9.39 11.01 3.71
CA ALA A 226 8.34 11.45 4.62
C ALA A 226 8.94 12.14 5.83
N GLU A 227 8.36 13.29 6.20
CA GLU A 227 8.68 14.00 7.42
C GLU A 227 7.97 13.32 8.62
N SER A 228 8.55 13.43 9.81
CA SER A 228 7.96 12.93 11.05
C SER A 228 6.68 13.71 11.39
N GLU A 229 5.65 13.02 11.89
CA GLU A 229 4.45 13.68 12.43
C GLU A 229 4.72 14.47 13.70
N SER A 230 5.79 14.13 14.42
CA SER A 230 6.05 14.64 15.77
C SER A 230 7.25 15.59 15.83
N THR A 231 8.12 15.58 14.80
CA THR A 231 9.37 16.35 14.79
C THR A 231 9.58 17.01 13.44
N ALA A 232 9.32 18.32 13.37
CA ALA A 232 9.57 19.11 12.15
C ALA A 232 11.06 19.07 11.74
N GLY A 233 11.31 18.98 10.43
CA GLY A 233 12.62 18.85 9.80
C GLY A 233 13.25 17.46 9.90
N LYS A 234 12.61 16.50 10.59
CA LYS A 234 13.10 15.13 10.68
C LYS A 234 12.45 14.29 9.59
N PHE A 235 13.28 13.71 8.72
CA PHE A 235 12.84 12.85 7.62
C PHE A 235 13.18 11.39 7.87
N ALA A 236 12.41 10.49 7.26
CA ALA A 236 12.60 9.05 7.35
C ALA A 236 13.93 8.58 6.75
N TRP A 237 14.42 9.30 5.73
CA TRP A 237 15.74 9.07 5.12
C TRP A 237 16.59 10.34 5.13
N GLU A 238 17.92 10.18 5.20
CA GLU A 238 18.92 11.26 5.12
C GLU A 238 19.16 11.73 3.67
N THR A 239 18.09 11.82 2.88
CA THR A 239 18.11 12.27 1.48
C THR A 239 17.11 13.40 1.28
N ALA A 240 17.38 14.28 0.31
CA ALA A 240 16.42 15.32 -0.05
C ALA A 240 15.10 14.70 -0.52
N ALA A 241 13.98 15.27 -0.07
CA ALA A 241 12.64 14.88 -0.49
C ALA A 241 12.40 15.27 -1.95
N HIS A 242 11.68 14.42 -2.66
CA HIS A 242 11.23 14.67 -4.02
C HIS A 242 9.73 14.99 -4.03
N PRO A 243 9.28 16.01 -4.78
CA PRO A 243 10.01 16.73 -5.83
C PRO A 243 10.66 18.06 -5.38
N GLU A 244 10.77 18.31 -4.09
CA GLU A 244 11.38 19.53 -3.54
C GLU A 244 12.83 19.71 -3.97
N ASP A 245 13.57 18.61 -4.13
CA ASP A 245 14.96 18.59 -4.56
C ASP A 245 15.17 19.11 -6.00
N VAL A 246 14.13 19.08 -6.84
CA VAL A 246 14.16 19.60 -8.21
C VAL A 246 13.43 20.94 -8.35
N GLY A 247 13.02 21.56 -7.24
CA GLY A 247 12.40 22.89 -7.22
C GLY A 247 10.91 22.92 -7.56
N GLU A 248 10.26 21.76 -7.61
CA GLU A 248 8.81 21.65 -7.80
C GLU A 248 8.07 21.81 -6.46
N ALA A 249 6.75 21.99 -6.54
CA ALA A 249 5.90 22.14 -5.37
C ALA A 249 6.02 20.91 -4.42
N PRO A 250 6.22 21.11 -3.10
CA PRO A 250 6.27 20.04 -2.13
C PRO A 250 5.02 19.15 -2.16
N LEU A 251 5.19 17.84 -1.90
CA LEU A 251 4.04 16.99 -1.60
C LEU A 251 3.59 17.22 -0.15
N THR A 252 2.29 17.25 0.06
CA THR A 252 1.75 17.32 1.43
C THR A 252 1.99 16.02 2.18
N ARG A 253 1.82 16.04 3.51
CA ARG A 253 1.88 14.81 4.31
C ARG A 253 0.86 13.79 3.84
N GLU A 254 -0.35 14.23 3.54
CA GLU A 254 -1.46 13.39 3.08
C GLU A 254 -1.14 12.70 1.75
N GLU A 255 -0.54 13.44 0.81
CA GLU A 255 -0.09 12.90 -0.48
C GLU A 255 1.01 11.84 -0.29
N ARG A 256 1.93 12.07 0.65
CA ARG A 256 2.96 11.09 1.03
C ARG A 256 2.36 9.86 1.71
N MET A 257 1.38 10.06 2.59
CA MET A 257 0.69 8.98 3.27
C MET A 257 -0.12 8.11 2.30
N LEU A 258 -0.66 8.68 1.22
CA LEU A 258 -1.29 7.91 0.16
C LEU A 258 -0.30 6.93 -0.47
N LEU A 259 0.89 7.42 -0.85
CA LEU A 259 1.93 6.57 -1.46
C LEU A 259 2.43 5.50 -0.48
N ILE A 260 2.66 5.88 0.78
CA ILE A 260 3.09 4.96 1.84
C ILE A 260 2.05 3.85 2.05
N ARG A 261 0.79 4.21 2.27
CA ARG A 261 -0.28 3.24 2.54
C ARG A 261 -0.56 2.37 1.33
N MET A 262 -0.49 2.91 0.10
CA MET A 262 -0.52 2.11 -1.12
C MET A 262 0.56 1.03 -1.11
N ALA A 263 1.81 1.38 -0.81
CA ALA A 263 2.92 0.44 -0.81
C ALA A 263 2.81 -0.60 0.33
N ASP A 264 2.48 -0.15 1.55
CA ASP A 264 2.32 -1.03 2.72
C ASP A 264 1.12 -1.97 2.62
N LEU A 265 0.08 -1.61 1.87
CA LEU A 265 -1.03 -2.50 1.56
C LEU A 265 -0.74 -3.45 0.39
N GLY A 266 0.33 -3.22 -0.37
CA GLY A 266 0.77 -4.14 -1.42
C GLY A 266 0.50 -3.70 -2.85
N GLY A 267 0.27 -2.40 -3.08
CA GLY A 267 0.11 -1.85 -4.43
C GLY A 267 -1.09 -2.44 -5.16
N GLN A 268 -2.25 -2.47 -4.51
CA GLN A 268 -3.44 -3.06 -5.11
C GLN A 268 -3.95 -2.21 -6.28
N TYR A 269 -4.34 -2.89 -7.37
CA TYR A 269 -5.04 -2.23 -8.46
C TYR A 269 -6.52 -2.04 -8.14
N TRP A 270 -7.17 -3.15 -7.77
CA TRP A 270 -8.60 -3.26 -7.57
C TRP A 270 -8.98 -3.02 -6.12
N SER A 271 -10.10 -2.33 -5.92
CA SER A 271 -10.78 -2.18 -4.64
C SER A 271 -12.30 -2.08 -4.87
N ARG A 272 -13.12 -2.00 -3.82
CA ARG A 272 -14.56 -1.78 -3.98
C ARG A 272 -14.89 -0.43 -4.63
N ARG A 273 -13.91 0.50 -4.71
CA ARG A 273 -14.10 1.85 -5.25
C ARG A 273 -13.94 1.94 -6.77
N ASN A 274 -13.32 0.95 -7.42
CA ASN A 274 -13.11 0.91 -8.87
C ASN A 274 -13.61 -0.37 -9.55
N VAL A 275 -14.47 -1.13 -8.86
CA VAL A 275 -15.17 -2.30 -9.40
C VAL A 275 -16.66 -2.01 -9.46
N GLU A 276 -17.24 -2.18 -10.65
CA GLU A 276 -18.67 -2.00 -10.87
C GLU A 276 -19.50 -2.93 -9.97
N GLY A 277 -20.56 -2.40 -9.34
CA GLY A 277 -21.44 -3.16 -8.44
C GLY A 277 -20.88 -3.42 -7.03
N ALA A 278 -19.60 -3.10 -6.76
CA ALA A 278 -19.02 -3.34 -5.43
C ALA A 278 -19.60 -2.43 -4.33
N ALA A 279 -20.27 -1.34 -4.69
CA ALA A 279 -20.98 -0.48 -3.76
C ALA A 279 -22.18 -1.18 -3.07
N ASP A 280 -22.76 -2.20 -3.71
CA ASP A 280 -23.88 -2.96 -3.13
C ASP A 280 -23.44 -3.79 -1.91
N TRP A 281 -22.14 -4.03 -1.77
CA TRP A 281 -21.55 -4.75 -0.63
C TRP A 281 -21.48 -3.89 0.65
N ASN A 282 -21.76 -2.58 0.54
CA ASN A 282 -21.62 -1.61 1.63
C ASN A 282 -22.81 -1.57 2.60
N SER A 283 -23.97 -2.13 2.24
CA SER A 283 -25.21 -2.05 3.04
C SER A 283 -25.29 -3.08 4.17
N ALA A 284 -24.38 -4.06 4.20
CA ALA A 284 -24.30 -5.06 5.26
C ALA A 284 -23.36 -4.58 6.38
N THR A 285 -23.90 -4.33 7.57
CA THR A 285 -23.16 -4.66 8.79
C THR A 285 -22.91 -6.17 8.73
N GLU A 286 -21.66 -6.61 8.90
CA GLU A 286 -21.23 -8.00 8.69
C GLU A 286 -22.21 -9.06 9.23
N TYR A 287 -22.25 -10.22 8.55
CA TYR A 287 -23.05 -11.44 8.80
C TYR A 287 -23.83 -11.49 10.14
N PRO A 288 -25.16 -11.76 10.11
CA PRO A 288 -26.01 -11.80 11.30
C PRO A 288 -25.55 -12.81 12.37
#